data_AF-X1DT84-F1
#
_entry.id   AF-X1DT84-F1
#
_cell.length_a   1.000
_cell.length_b   1.000
_cell.length_c   1.000
_cell.angle_alpha   90.00
_cell.angle_beta   90.00
_cell.angle_gamma   90.00
#
_symmetry.space_group_name_H-M   'P 1'
#
loop_
_entity.id
_entity.type
_entity.pdbx_description
1 polymer ?
#
loop_
_entity_poly.entity_id
_entity_poly.type
_entity_poly.pdbx_seq_one_letter_code
_entity_poly.pdbx_strand_id
1 'polypeptide(L)'
;MVPPAQTKESLGEDISVSTEYFKQTITSRKEVKGEIFEPGESQLKVNLGEKEEENIEATYGTVVNPGEITTLPEVKEKESPFGSRPLSIMVENSEGARPQSGLDKANIVYEALAEGGITRFLAIYYDQDAEEVGPIRSARPYFVSKSLEHKAIYVHVGGSEEAYNFIKEEKIDDINEFVDFQPFWRSKDRNPPHNLYTSTIKLRKEA
;
A
#
# COMPACT_ATOMS: atom_id res chain seq x y z
N MET A 1 4.68 -48.18 -33.45
CA MET A 1 5.86 -48.69 -32.72
C MET A 1 6.05 -47.77 -31.53
N VAL A 2 5.60 -48.19 -30.35
CA VAL A 2 5.62 -47.39 -29.11
C VAL A 2 6.84 -47.86 -28.30
N PRO A 3 7.78 -46.98 -27.92
CA PRO A 3 8.88 -47.38 -27.05
C PRO A 3 8.40 -47.57 -25.61
N PRO A 4 9.01 -48.50 -24.85
CA PRO A 4 8.40 -49.13 -23.68
C PRO A 4 8.62 -48.34 -22.37
N ALA A 5 7.76 -48.65 -21.40
CA ALA A 5 7.86 -48.19 -20.02
C ALA A 5 9.16 -48.66 -19.35
N GLN A 6 9.81 -47.75 -18.62
CA GLN A 6 10.83 -48.08 -17.62
C GLN A 6 10.29 -47.73 -16.23
N THR A 7 10.40 -48.68 -15.32
CA THR A 7 10.00 -48.59 -13.91
C THR A 7 11.17 -48.95 -13.00
N LYS A 8 11.26 -48.23 -11.88
CA LYS A 8 12.03 -48.46 -10.61
C LYS A 8 13.53 -48.13 -10.67
N GLU A 9 14.16 -47.49 -9.68
CA GLU A 9 14.02 -47.50 -8.20
C GLU A 9 14.25 -46.08 -7.60
N SER A 10 13.36 -45.58 -6.73
CA SER A 10 13.50 -45.43 -5.27
C SER A 10 14.84 -44.90 -4.72
N LEU A 11 14.87 -43.60 -4.43
CA LEU A 11 15.65 -43.03 -3.33
C LEU A 11 14.66 -42.41 -2.36
N GLY A 12 14.39 -43.12 -1.27
CA GLY A 12 13.74 -42.54 -0.11
C GLY A 12 14.77 -41.74 0.67
N GLU A 13 14.42 -40.50 0.97
CA GLU A 13 14.72 -39.93 2.28
C GLU A 13 13.52 -39.05 2.65
N ASP A 14 12.90 -39.43 3.77
CA ASP A 14 11.70 -38.81 4.31
C ASP A 14 11.95 -37.34 4.65
N ILE A 15 11.37 -36.43 3.86
CA ILE A 15 11.23 -35.03 4.26
C ILE A 15 9.80 -34.85 4.78
N SER A 16 9.64 -35.00 6.09
CA SER A 16 8.45 -34.57 6.81
C SER A 16 8.42 -33.04 6.82
N VAL A 17 7.73 -32.44 5.85
CA VAL A 17 7.46 -31.00 5.87
C VAL A 17 6.39 -30.73 6.91
N SER A 18 6.81 -30.26 8.10
CA SER A 18 5.88 -29.77 9.13
C SER A 18 5.12 -28.55 8.60
N THR A 19 3.81 -28.67 8.42
CA THR A 19 2.90 -27.64 7.91
C THR A 19 2.57 -26.53 8.92
N GLU A 20 3.39 -26.34 9.96
CA GLU A 20 3.10 -25.38 11.05
C GLU A 20 3.80 -24.02 10.95
N TYR A 21 4.62 -23.77 9.92
CA TYR A 21 5.37 -22.50 9.81
C TYR A 21 4.67 -21.37 9.04
N PHE A 22 3.39 -21.51 8.68
CA PHE A 22 2.63 -20.44 8.01
C PHE A 22 1.47 -19.86 8.82
N LYS A 23 1.48 -20.02 10.14
CA LYS A 23 0.57 -19.31 11.04
C LYS A 23 1.36 -18.69 12.18
N GLN A 24 1.75 -17.42 12.02
CA GLN A 24 1.65 -16.39 13.06
C GLN A 24 2.24 -15.06 12.56
N THR A 25 1.33 -14.20 12.11
CA THR A 25 1.19 -12.79 12.48
C THR A 25 2.47 -11.95 12.56
N ILE A 26 2.63 -11.08 11.57
CA ILE A 26 3.56 -9.94 11.59
C ILE A 26 3.35 -9.14 12.88
N THR A 27 4.35 -9.22 13.75
CA THR A 27 4.43 -8.49 15.02
C THR A 27 4.53 -7.00 14.75
N SER A 28 3.52 -6.22 15.16
CA SER A 28 3.62 -4.76 15.20
C SER A 28 4.40 -4.33 16.44
N ARG A 29 5.58 -3.75 16.25
CA ARG A 29 6.27 -2.98 17.30
C ARG A 29 5.48 -1.69 17.54
N LYS A 30 5.05 -1.46 18.77
CA LYS A 30 4.37 -0.23 19.21
C LYS A 30 5.33 0.51 20.13
N GLU A 31 5.98 1.57 19.66
CA GLU A 31 6.58 2.55 20.57
C GLU A 31 5.46 3.49 21.04
N VAL A 32 5.26 3.53 22.35
CA VAL A 32 4.26 4.38 23.01
C VAL A 32 5.04 5.45 23.77
N LYS A 33 5.03 6.69 23.30
CA LYS A 33 5.37 7.84 24.13
C LYS A 33 4.08 8.37 24.75
N GLY A 34 3.85 8.06 26.02
CA GLY A 34 2.84 8.71 26.84
C GLY A 34 3.52 9.75 27.73
N GLU A 35 2.96 10.96 27.78
CA GLU A 35 3.29 11.90 28.85
C GLU A 35 2.53 11.51 30.12
N ILE A 36 3.23 11.54 31.25
CA ILE A 36 2.74 11.11 32.57
C ILE A 36 2.28 12.36 33.31
N PHE A 37 1.02 12.40 33.77
CA PHE A 37 0.60 13.32 34.83
C PHE A 37 0.78 12.65 36.19
N GLU A 38 1.32 13.39 37.17
CA GLU A 38 1.70 12.82 38.45
C GLU A 38 0.50 12.28 39.26
N PRO A 39 0.64 11.10 39.87
CA PRO A 39 -0.41 10.51 40.71
C PRO A 39 -0.53 11.26 42.05
N GLY A 40 -1.74 11.69 42.39
CA GLY A 40 -2.08 12.15 43.74
C GLY A 40 -2.51 10.98 44.62
N GLU A 41 -1.84 10.78 45.76
CA GLU A 41 -2.24 9.80 46.76
C GLU A 41 -3.49 10.28 47.52
N SER A 42 -4.48 9.40 47.69
CA SER A 42 -5.56 9.62 48.64
C SER A 42 -5.73 8.38 49.51
N GLN A 43 -5.77 8.58 50.82
CA GLN A 43 -5.91 7.50 51.80
C GLN A 43 -7.38 7.38 52.23
N LEU A 44 -7.98 6.22 51.98
CA LEU A 44 -9.32 5.87 52.48
C LEU A 44 -9.16 4.99 53.72
N LYS A 45 -9.60 5.51 54.88
CA LYS A 45 -9.75 4.70 56.10
C LYS A 45 -11.13 4.03 56.09
N VAL A 46 -11.17 2.72 55.91
CA VAL A 46 -12.37 1.90 56.14
C VAL A 46 -12.22 1.19 57.48
N ASN A 47 -13.10 1.52 58.42
CA ASN A 47 -13.25 0.78 59.68
C ASN A 47 -14.30 -0.31 59.47
N LEU A 48 -13.88 -1.57 59.38
CA LEU A 48 -14.76 -2.71 59.62
C LEU A 48 -14.47 -3.24 61.02
N GLY A 49 -15.45 -3.15 61.91
CA GLY A 49 -15.42 -3.88 63.15
C GLY A 49 -16.70 -3.70 63.95
N GLU A 50 -17.27 -4.82 64.40
CA GLU A 50 -17.86 -4.86 65.74
C GLU A 50 -17.18 -5.98 66.55
N LYS A 51 -16.87 -5.58 67.80
CA LYS A 51 -16.51 -6.27 69.06
C LYS A 51 -16.29 -7.80 68.98
N GLU A 52 -15.20 -8.38 69.46
CA GLU A 52 -14.35 -8.10 70.61
C GLU A 52 -12.97 -8.75 70.38
N GLU A 53 -11.94 -8.15 71.00
CA GLU A 53 -10.57 -8.65 71.19
C GLU A 53 -9.54 -8.58 70.03
N GLU A 54 -8.36 -8.11 70.42
CA GLU A 54 -7.30 -7.49 69.62
C GLU A 54 -6.50 -8.48 68.76
N ASN A 55 -6.49 -8.24 67.45
CA ASN A 55 -5.25 -8.04 66.70
C ASN A 55 -5.55 -7.26 65.42
N ILE A 56 -4.89 -6.12 65.28
CA ILE A 56 -5.11 -5.14 64.22
C ILE A 56 -4.10 -5.43 63.11
N GLU A 57 -4.48 -6.17 62.08
CA GLU A 57 -3.79 -6.10 60.79
C GLU A 57 -4.54 -5.12 59.89
N ALA A 58 -4.21 -3.83 60.05
CA ALA A 58 -4.59 -2.82 59.08
C ALA A 58 -3.84 -3.12 57.78
N THR A 59 -4.48 -3.81 56.85
CA THR A 59 -3.94 -3.98 55.50
C THR A 59 -4.11 -2.66 54.76
N TYR A 60 -2.99 -1.98 54.51
CA TYR A 60 -2.95 -0.80 53.64
C TYR A 60 -3.09 -1.25 52.19
N GLY A 61 -4.34 -1.34 51.72
CA GLY A 61 -4.61 -1.52 50.30
C GLY A 61 -4.36 -0.20 49.57
N THR A 62 -3.39 -0.16 48.67
CA THR A 62 -3.30 0.93 47.69
C THR A 62 -4.34 0.65 46.62
N VAL A 63 -5.49 1.33 46.67
CA VAL A 63 -6.44 1.30 45.56
C VAL A 63 -5.93 2.28 44.52
N VAL A 64 -5.22 1.76 43.52
CA VAL A 64 -4.99 2.51 42.29
C VAL A 64 -6.33 2.60 41.58
N ASN A 65 -6.98 3.77 41.63
CA ASN A 65 -8.03 4.04 40.66
C ASN A 65 -7.36 3.99 39.28
N PRO A 66 -7.76 3.07 38.38
CA PRO A 66 -7.37 3.21 36.99
C PRO A 66 -7.96 4.56 36.59
N GLY A 67 -7.10 5.55 36.36
CA GLY A 67 -7.55 6.87 35.92
C GLY A 67 -8.53 6.67 34.77
N GLU A 68 -9.65 7.39 34.79
CA GLU A 68 -10.54 7.38 33.64
C GLU A 68 -9.72 7.73 32.40
N ILE A 69 -9.82 6.88 31.38
CA ILE A 69 -9.25 7.14 30.07
C ILE A 69 -10.05 8.32 29.51
N THR A 70 -9.58 9.55 29.76
CA THR A 70 -10.27 10.79 29.37
C THR A 70 -10.37 10.95 27.85
N THR A 71 -9.52 10.24 27.12
CA THR A 71 -9.55 10.16 25.67
C THR A 71 -9.35 8.72 25.26
N LEU A 72 -10.34 8.11 24.58
CA LEU A 72 -10.08 6.91 23.81
C LEU A 72 -8.83 7.15 22.97
N PRO A 73 -7.88 6.19 22.87
CA PRO A 73 -6.76 6.36 21.98
C PRO A 73 -7.33 6.73 20.61
N GLU A 74 -6.84 7.83 20.05
CA GLU A 74 -7.22 8.24 18.71
C GLU A 74 -7.08 7.00 17.82
N VAL A 75 -8.20 6.54 17.24
CA VAL A 75 -8.16 5.47 16.27
C VAL A 75 -7.45 6.09 15.07
N LYS A 76 -6.13 6.02 15.05
CA LYS A 76 -5.41 6.01 13.77
C LYS A 76 -5.90 4.75 13.10
N GLU A 77 -6.91 4.90 12.24
CA GLU A 77 -7.21 3.87 11.27
C GLU A 77 -5.87 3.46 10.68
N LYS A 78 -5.49 2.21 10.88
CA LYS A 78 -4.42 1.66 10.08
C LYS A 78 -5.00 1.62 8.67
N GLU A 79 -4.75 2.69 7.92
CA GLU A 79 -4.76 2.61 6.48
C GLU A 79 -3.94 1.37 6.10
N SER A 80 -4.40 0.69 5.05
CA SER A 80 -3.71 -0.45 4.44
C SER A 80 -2.18 -0.27 4.54
N PRO A 81 -1.38 -1.33 4.78
CA PRO A 81 0.08 -1.21 4.71
C PRO A 81 0.59 -0.68 3.34
N PHE A 82 -0.33 -0.48 2.37
CA PHE A 82 -0.13 0.13 1.06
C PHE A 82 -0.93 1.42 0.81
N GLY A 83 -1.60 2.01 1.80
CA GLY A 83 -2.58 3.09 1.60
C GLY A 83 -3.74 2.66 0.69
N SER A 84 -4.50 3.64 0.16
CA SER A 84 -5.40 3.44 -0.99
C SER A 84 -4.70 2.63 -2.09
N ARG A 85 -5.46 1.82 -2.84
CA ARG A 85 -4.93 0.91 -3.88
C ARG A 85 -3.80 1.56 -4.70
N PRO A 86 -2.69 0.84 -4.99
CA PRO A 86 -1.53 1.47 -5.64
C PRO A 86 -1.91 2.06 -6.99
N LEU A 87 -1.23 3.12 -7.40
CA LEU A 87 -1.40 3.70 -8.74
C LEU A 87 -0.24 3.25 -9.62
N SER A 88 -0.53 2.81 -10.83
CA SER A 88 0.48 2.48 -11.84
C SER A 88 0.30 3.41 -13.04
N ILE A 89 1.21 4.37 -13.17
CA ILE A 89 1.04 5.52 -14.07
C ILE A 89 2.01 5.40 -15.24
N MET A 90 1.46 5.42 -16.45
CA MET A 90 2.24 5.45 -17.69
C MET A 90 2.89 6.81 -17.91
N VAL A 91 4.22 6.84 -18.05
CA VAL A 91 5.01 8.06 -18.22
C VAL A 91 5.87 8.00 -19.49
N GLU A 92 5.97 9.11 -20.20
CA GLU A 92 6.76 9.26 -21.41
C GLU A 92 8.28 9.26 -21.15
N ASN A 93 9.06 8.73 -22.10
CA ASN A 93 10.53 8.85 -22.06
C ASN A 93 11.18 9.27 -23.41
N SER A 94 10.44 9.94 -24.29
CA SER A 94 11.03 10.60 -25.46
C SER A 94 11.90 11.80 -25.06
N GLU A 95 12.84 12.22 -25.92
CA GLU A 95 13.74 13.34 -25.60
C GLU A 95 12.97 14.64 -25.30
N GLY A 96 11.91 14.94 -26.06
CA GLY A 96 11.07 16.13 -25.86
C GLY A 96 10.20 16.09 -24.59
N ALA A 97 10.12 14.94 -23.92
CA ALA A 97 9.40 14.77 -22.67
C ALA A 97 10.29 14.86 -21.43
N ARG A 98 11.61 15.03 -21.59
CA ARG A 98 12.54 15.11 -20.46
C ARG A 98 12.76 16.56 -20.02
N PRO A 99 12.91 16.82 -18.71
CA PRO A 99 12.78 15.87 -17.60
C PRO A 99 11.31 15.48 -17.31
N GLN A 100 11.08 14.32 -16.72
CA GLN A 100 9.76 13.90 -16.23
C GLN A 100 9.46 14.49 -14.85
N SER A 101 8.17 14.55 -14.51
CA SER A 101 7.67 14.94 -13.18
C SER A 101 7.22 13.70 -12.40
N GLY A 102 7.50 13.67 -11.09
CA GLY A 102 6.95 12.69 -10.14
C GLY A 102 7.67 11.34 -10.04
N LEU A 103 8.60 11.02 -10.96
CA LEU A 103 9.33 9.75 -10.92
C LEU A 103 10.18 9.58 -9.66
N ASP A 104 10.60 10.66 -9.03
CA ASP A 104 11.36 10.66 -7.77
C ASP A 104 10.51 10.25 -6.55
N LYS A 105 9.18 10.26 -6.68
CA LYS A 105 8.22 9.79 -5.66
C LYS A 105 7.70 8.38 -5.93
N ALA A 106 8.02 7.80 -7.09
CA ALA A 106 7.59 6.45 -7.42
C ALA A 106 8.38 5.43 -6.60
N ASN A 107 7.68 4.44 -6.04
CA ASN A 107 8.32 3.35 -5.32
C ASN A 107 9.01 2.36 -6.27
N ILE A 108 8.43 2.15 -7.46
CA ILE A 108 8.99 1.29 -8.52
C ILE A 108 8.83 2.00 -9.86
N VAL A 109 9.87 1.97 -10.68
CA VAL A 109 9.82 2.43 -12.07
C VAL A 109 10.28 1.30 -12.99
N TYR A 110 9.41 0.85 -13.87
CA TYR A 110 9.76 -0.06 -14.97
C TYR A 110 10.07 0.75 -16.21
N GLU A 111 11.12 0.40 -16.94
CA GLU A 111 11.38 0.89 -18.29
C GLU A 111 11.27 -0.25 -19.29
N ALA A 112 10.53 -0.05 -20.37
CA ALA A 112 10.48 -0.99 -21.47
C ALA A 112 10.34 -0.26 -22.82
N LEU A 113 10.78 -0.93 -23.88
CA LEU A 113 10.64 -0.44 -25.24
C LEU A 113 9.17 -0.31 -25.62
N ALA A 114 8.76 0.86 -26.08
CA ALA A 114 7.39 1.12 -26.53
C ALA A 114 7.26 1.06 -28.05
N GLU A 115 7.49 2.18 -28.73
CA GLU A 115 7.31 2.33 -30.17
C GLU A 115 8.49 3.09 -30.77
N GLY A 116 8.87 2.74 -32.01
CA GLY A 116 9.84 3.52 -32.79
C GLY A 116 11.23 3.65 -32.15
N GLY A 117 11.64 2.69 -31.31
CA GLY A 117 12.92 2.76 -30.60
C GLY A 117 12.90 3.56 -29.30
N ILE A 118 11.75 4.11 -28.92
CA ILE A 118 11.59 4.95 -27.72
C ILE A 118 11.02 4.11 -26.58
N THR A 119 11.60 4.23 -25.40
CA THR A 119 11.10 3.59 -24.19
C THR A 119 9.99 4.40 -23.53
N ARG A 120 9.24 3.77 -22.63
CA ARG A 120 8.31 4.43 -21.70
C ARG A 120 8.57 3.91 -20.30
N PHE A 121 8.05 4.64 -19.33
CA PHE A 121 8.06 4.22 -17.94
C PHE A 121 6.67 3.81 -17.47
N LEU A 122 6.64 2.86 -16.54
CA LEU A 122 5.50 2.61 -15.66
C LEU A 122 5.95 2.88 -14.23
N ALA A 123 5.39 3.92 -13.62
CA ALA A 123 5.71 4.34 -12.26
C ALA A 123 4.63 3.85 -11.29
N ILE A 124 5.02 3.08 -10.28
CA ILE A 124 4.13 2.54 -9.24
C ILE A 124 4.25 3.39 -7.97
N TYR A 125 3.11 3.86 -7.46
CA TYR A 125 3.00 4.64 -6.23
C TYR A 125 2.14 3.88 -5.22
N TYR A 126 2.74 3.45 -4.10
CA TYR A 126 2.03 2.82 -2.98
C TYR A 126 1.62 3.89 -1.96
N ASP A 127 2.60 4.54 -1.35
CA ASP A 127 2.43 5.35 -0.13
C ASP A 127 2.85 6.81 -0.28
N GLN A 128 3.58 7.16 -1.34
CA GLN A 128 4.00 8.53 -1.60
C GLN A 128 3.09 9.20 -2.62
N ASP A 129 2.79 10.46 -2.34
CA ASP A 129 2.07 11.32 -3.26
C ASP A 129 3.01 12.20 -4.08
N ALA A 130 2.64 12.39 -5.35
CA ALA A 130 3.26 13.32 -6.27
C ALA A 130 2.22 14.36 -6.72
N GLU A 131 2.55 15.63 -6.50
CA GLU A 131 1.73 16.77 -6.94
C GLU A 131 1.59 16.82 -8.46
N GLU A 132 2.61 16.35 -9.18
CA GLU A 132 2.62 16.27 -10.63
C GLU A 132 3.35 15.00 -11.10
N VAL A 133 2.71 14.27 -12.01
CA VAL A 133 3.25 13.08 -12.68
C VAL A 133 3.04 13.24 -14.19
N GLY A 134 4.10 13.04 -14.96
CA GLY A 134 4.02 13.01 -16.42
C GLY A 134 5.32 13.34 -17.13
N PRO A 135 5.30 13.49 -18.47
CA PRO A 135 4.09 13.45 -19.30
C PRO A 135 3.43 12.07 -19.36
N ILE A 136 2.09 12.00 -19.32
CA ILE A 136 1.32 10.76 -19.34
C ILE A 136 1.23 10.19 -20.75
N ARG A 137 1.33 8.86 -20.88
CA ARG A 137 1.37 8.17 -22.18
C ARG A 137 0.52 6.92 -22.29
N SER A 138 0.48 6.42 -23.52
CA SER A 138 -0.38 5.32 -23.93
C SER A 138 0.05 3.99 -23.38
N ALA A 139 -0.96 3.19 -23.05
CA ALA A 139 -0.84 1.85 -22.55
C ALA A 139 -0.21 0.89 -23.58
N ARG A 140 0.47 -0.13 -23.04
CA ARG A 140 0.98 -1.30 -23.78
C ARG A 140 0.78 -2.57 -22.95
N PRO A 141 0.54 -3.73 -23.57
CA PRO A 141 0.11 -4.93 -22.85
C PRO A 141 1.12 -5.41 -21.80
N TYR A 142 2.42 -5.27 -22.04
CA TYR A 142 3.44 -5.63 -21.04
C TYR A 142 3.45 -4.71 -19.82
N PHE A 143 3.14 -3.41 -19.95
CA PHE A 143 2.97 -2.53 -18.79
C PHE A 143 1.69 -2.84 -18.03
N VAL A 144 0.62 -3.19 -18.73
CA VAL A 144 -0.63 -3.67 -18.13
C VAL A 144 -0.36 -4.92 -17.27
N SER A 145 0.40 -5.89 -17.81
CA SER A 145 0.84 -7.07 -17.04
C SER A 145 1.64 -6.69 -15.79
N LYS A 146 2.55 -5.71 -15.87
CA LYS A 146 3.30 -5.23 -14.69
C LYS A 146 2.43 -4.50 -13.67
N SER A 147 1.40 -3.79 -14.10
CA SER A 147 0.42 -3.19 -13.21
C SER A 147 -0.34 -4.26 -12.40
N LEU A 148 -0.75 -5.34 -13.06
CA LEU A 148 -1.49 -6.45 -12.44
C LEU A 148 -0.73 -7.15 -11.32
N GLU A 149 0.60 -7.28 -11.46
CA GLU A 149 1.48 -7.85 -10.41
C GLU A 149 1.32 -7.10 -9.07
N HIS A 150 0.94 -5.83 -9.11
CA HIS A 150 0.77 -4.95 -7.95
C HIS A 150 -0.69 -4.68 -7.57
N LYS A 151 -1.65 -5.24 -8.32
CA LYS A 151 -3.08 -4.92 -8.19
C LYS A 151 -3.35 -3.41 -8.21
N ALA A 152 -2.59 -2.68 -9.02
CA ALA A 152 -2.65 -1.23 -9.09
C ALA A 152 -3.83 -0.75 -9.97
N ILE A 153 -4.30 0.48 -9.76
CA ILE A 153 -5.16 1.19 -10.72
C ILE A 153 -4.27 1.70 -11.84
N TYR A 154 -4.61 1.31 -13.07
CA TYR A 154 -3.75 1.55 -14.23
C TYR A 154 -4.10 2.88 -14.90
N VAL A 155 -3.16 3.83 -14.93
CA VAL A 155 -3.40 5.19 -15.38
C VAL A 155 -2.66 5.47 -16.68
N HIS A 156 -3.37 5.90 -17.72
CA HIS A 156 -2.78 6.14 -19.05
C HIS A 156 -3.58 7.12 -19.90
N VAL A 157 -3.04 7.47 -21.08
CA VAL A 157 -3.78 8.18 -22.14
C VAL A 157 -3.74 7.41 -23.44
N GLY A 158 -4.87 6.86 -23.85
CA GLY A 158 -4.92 5.99 -25.02
C GLY A 158 -4.17 4.67 -24.81
N GLY A 159 -4.08 3.84 -25.84
CA GLY A 159 -3.41 2.54 -25.77
C GLY A 159 -3.32 1.86 -27.13
N SER A 160 -2.52 0.78 -27.22
CA SER A 160 -2.66 -0.15 -28.35
C SER A 160 -3.95 -0.95 -28.22
N GLU A 161 -4.47 -1.45 -29.34
CA GLU A 161 -5.65 -2.33 -29.35
C GLU A 161 -5.46 -3.54 -28.43
N GLU A 162 -4.28 -4.16 -28.48
CA GLU A 162 -3.90 -5.26 -27.57
C GLU A 162 -3.98 -4.85 -26.09
N ALA A 163 -3.56 -3.64 -25.73
CA ALA A 163 -3.64 -3.17 -24.36
C ALA A 163 -5.10 -2.98 -23.92
N TYR A 164 -5.95 -2.42 -24.77
CA TYR A 164 -7.37 -2.27 -24.47
C TYR A 164 -8.09 -3.60 -24.33
N ASN A 165 -7.81 -4.56 -25.22
CA ASN A 165 -8.37 -5.90 -25.12
C ASN A 165 -7.93 -6.56 -23.81
N PHE A 166 -6.66 -6.44 -23.45
CA PHE A 166 -6.14 -7.01 -22.20
C PHE A 166 -6.77 -6.38 -20.96
N ILE A 167 -6.89 -5.04 -20.90
CA ILE A 167 -7.56 -4.33 -19.81
C ILE A 167 -9.01 -4.81 -19.66
N LYS A 168 -9.73 -4.94 -20.78
CA LYS A 168 -11.13 -5.36 -20.79
C LYS A 168 -11.32 -6.82 -20.39
N GLU A 169 -10.50 -7.72 -20.91
CA GLU A 169 -10.59 -9.17 -20.66
C GLU A 169 -10.29 -9.51 -19.19
N GLU A 170 -9.24 -8.92 -18.63
CA GLU A 170 -8.85 -9.12 -17.23
C GLU A 170 -9.63 -8.23 -16.25
N LYS A 171 -10.51 -7.36 -16.74
CA LYS A 171 -11.31 -6.42 -15.95
C LYS A 171 -10.43 -5.56 -15.02
N ILE A 172 -9.37 -5.00 -15.60
CA ILE A 172 -8.43 -4.15 -14.89
C ILE A 172 -9.08 -2.80 -14.71
N ASP A 173 -9.12 -2.28 -13.48
CA ASP A 173 -9.57 -0.90 -13.30
C ASP A 173 -8.47 0.05 -13.78
N ASP A 174 -8.81 0.80 -14.82
CA ASP A 174 -7.98 1.82 -15.43
C ASP A 174 -8.63 3.20 -15.34
N ILE A 175 -7.78 4.23 -15.35
CA ILE A 175 -8.18 5.63 -15.53
C ILE A 175 -7.53 6.11 -16.82
N ASN A 176 -8.36 6.38 -17.82
CA ASN A 176 -7.92 6.71 -19.17
C ASN A 176 -8.40 8.10 -19.56
N GLU A 177 -7.49 9.02 -19.90
CA GLU A 177 -7.85 10.41 -20.25
C GLU A 177 -8.85 10.54 -21.41
N PHE A 178 -8.94 9.53 -22.29
CA PHE A 178 -9.92 9.52 -23.39
C PHE A 178 -11.37 9.26 -22.91
N VAL A 179 -11.54 8.72 -21.70
CA VAL A 179 -12.84 8.47 -21.06
C VAL A 179 -13.06 9.48 -19.94
N ASP A 180 -12.03 9.67 -19.10
CA ASP A 180 -12.08 10.50 -17.90
C ASP A 180 -11.23 11.77 -18.11
N PHE A 181 -11.88 12.91 -18.33
CA PHE A 181 -11.16 14.17 -18.56
C PHE A 181 -10.47 14.71 -17.30
N GLN A 182 -11.02 14.43 -16.12
CA GLN A 182 -10.35 14.62 -14.84
C GLN A 182 -9.85 13.26 -14.37
N PRO A 183 -8.66 13.14 -13.77
CA PRO A 183 -7.86 14.17 -13.10
C PRO A 183 -6.70 14.78 -13.92
N PHE A 184 -6.77 14.73 -15.25
CA PHE A 184 -5.67 15.16 -16.12
C PHE A 184 -5.70 16.64 -16.49
N TRP A 185 -4.54 17.20 -16.85
CA TRP A 185 -4.44 18.55 -17.42
C TRP A 185 -3.29 18.67 -18.43
N ARG A 186 -3.37 19.69 -19.29
CA ARG A 186 -2.33 20.02 -20.26
C ARG A 186 -1.47 21.18 -19.74
N SER A 187 -0.17 20.97 -19.56
CA SER A 187 0.78 22.05 -19.24
C SER A 187 0.96 22.96 -20.46
N LYS A 188 1.16 24.26 -20.21
CA LYS A 188 1.47 25.28 -21.21
C LYS A 188 2.97 25.37 -21.52
N ASP A 189 3.81 24.78 -20.68
CA ASP A 189 5.27 24.87 -20.78
C ASP A 189 5.83 23.93 -21.86
N ARG A 190 5.00 23.02 -22.38
CA ARG A 190 5.38 22.03 -23.40
C ARG A 190 4.33 21.91 -24.48
N ASN A 191 4.80 21.52 -25.66
CA ASN A 191 3.94 21.25 -26.80
C ASN A 191 3.35 19.82 -26.73
N PRO A 192 2.12 19.62 -27.22
CA PRO A 192 1.60 18.28 -27.48
C PRO A 192 2.56 17.49 -28.38
N PRO A 193 2.71 16.17 -28.17
CA PRO A 193 1.99 15.34 -27.20
C PRO A 193 2.72 15.17 -25.85
N HIS A 194 3.70 16.03 -25.51
CA HIS A 194 4.57 15.90 -24.33
C HIS A 194 4.08 16.72 -23.12
N ASN A 195 2.80 17.05 -23.07
CA ASN A 195 2.27 18.05 -22.14
C ASN A 195 1.08 17.59 -21.31
N LEU A 196 0.71 16.31 -21.33
CA LEU A 196 -0.36 15.78 -20.47
C LEU A 196 0.20 15.39 -19.11
N TYR A 197 -0.40 15.85 -18.02
CA TYR A 197 0.03 15.57 -16.66
C TYR A 197 -1.17 15.17 -15.79
N THR A 198 -0.87 14.55 -14.65
CA THR A 198 -1.81 14.19 -13.59
C THR A 198 -1.15 14.34 -12.22
N SER A 199 -1.85 14.01 -11.14
CA SER A 199 -1.30 13.94 -9.78
C SER A 199 -1.83 12.70 -9.08
N THR A 200 -1.04 12.07 -8.21
CA THR A 200 -1.53 10.93 -7.42
C THR A 200 -2.69 11.35 -6.51
N ILE A 201 -2.64 12.56 -5.96
CA ILE A 201 -3.65 13.11 -5.05
C ILE A 201 -5.02 13.19 -5.71
N LYS A 202 -5.09 13.68 -6.96
CA LYS A 202 -6.35 13.73 -7.72
C LYS A 202 -6.78 12.34 -8.21
N LEU A 203 -5.84 11.50 -8.63
CA LEU A 203 -6.14 10.12 -9.05
C LEU A 203 -6.76 9.30 -7.92
N ARG A 204 -6.24 9.42 -6.70
CA ARG A 204 -6.80 8.74 -5.52
C ARG A 204 -8.19 9.23 -5.11
N LYS A 205 -8.62 10.42 -5.58
CA LYS A 205 -9.99 10.93 -5.35
C LYS A 205 -10.98 10.44 -6.40
N GLU A 206 -10.49 10.09 -7.59
CA GLU A 206 -11.29 9.54 -8.69
C GLU A 206 -11.45 8.02 -8.57
N ALA A 207 -10.41 7.35 -8.05
CA ALA A 207 -10.33 5.92 -7.75
C ALA A 207 -11.33 5.44 -6.68
#